data_AF-A0AAI8BII9-F1
#
_entry.id   AF-A0AAI8BII9-F1
#
_cell.length_a   1.000
_cell.length_b   1.000
_cell.length_c   1.000
_cell.angle_alpha   90.00
_cell.angle_beta   90.00
_cell.angle_gamma   90.00
#
_symmetry.space_group_name_H-M   'P 1'
#
loop_
_entity.id
_entity.type
_entity.pdbx_description
1 polymer ?
#
loop_
_entity_poly.entity_id
_entity_poly.type
_entity_poly.pdbx_seq_one_letter_code
_entity_poly.pdbx_strand_id
1 'polypeptide(L)' 'MTNILEAIANIVKYRDYSIKQMYTGRNRANSVGDALEKYIKDAFAGTLGSEHSEEDKLNIYSEKFS' A
#
# COMPACT_ATOMS: atom_id res chain seq x y z
N MET A 1 15.81 0.50 1.14
CA MET A 1 15.73 -0.98 1.12
C MET A 1 14.80 -1.58 2.17
N THR A 2 13.76 -2.29 1.72
CA THR A 2 12.77 -3.05 2.51
C THR A 2 12.80 -4.52 2.07
N ASN A 3 12.26 -5.44 2.87
CA ASN A 3 12.20 -6.87 2.52
C ASN A 3 10.82 -7.50 2.73
N ILE A 4 10.64 -8.71 2.19
CA ILE A 4 9.35 -9.41 2.20
C ILE A 4 8.90 -9.80 3.62
N LEU A 5 9.81 -10.07 4.55
CA LEU A 5 9.47 -10.41 5.94
C LEU A 5 8.90 -9.19 6.67
N GLU A 6 9.48 -8.01 6.45
CA GLU A 6 8.96 -6.74 6.98
C GLU A 6 7.56 -6.44 6.44
N ALA A 7 7.35 -6.62 5.14
CA ALA A 7 6.04 -6.43 4.53
C ALA A 7 4.97 -7.36 5.14
N ILE A 8 5.29 -8.66 5.31
CA ILE A 8 4.40 -9.63 5.94
C ILE A 8 4.12 -9.24 7.40
N ALA A 9 5.14 -8.83 8.16
CA ALA A 9 4.98 -8.38 9.54
C ALA A 9 4.06 -7.15 9.65
N ASN A 10 4.23 -6.18 8.74
CA ASN A 10 3.39 -4.99 8.67
C ASN A 10 1.93 -5.34 8.36
N ILE A 11 1.68 -6.26 7.43
CA ILE A 11 0.32 -6.75 7.10
C ILE A 11 -0.32 -7.43 8.31
N VAL A 12 0.41 -8.33 8.99
CA VAL A 12 -0.08 -9.05 10.17
C VAL A 12 -0.34 -8.09 11.34
N LYS A 13 0.47 -7.05 11.49
CA LYS A 13 0.30 -6.02 12.54
C LYS A 13 -0.89 -5.11 12.25
N TYR A 14 -1.08 -4.71 10.99
CA TYR A 14 -2.15 -3.79 10.59
C TYR A 14 -3.54 -4.41 10.75
N ARG A 15 -3.70 -5.72 10.50
CA ARG A 15 -4.93 -6.52 10.71
C ARG A 15 -6.18 -6.06 9.93
N ASP A 16 -6.07 -5.06 9.06
CA ASP A 16 -7.12 -4.68 8.11
C ASP A 16 -6.70 -5.11 6.70
N TYR A 17 -7.36 -6.17 6.22
CA TYR A 17 -7.13 -6.76 4.90
C TYR A 17 -8.08 -6.20 3.84
N SER A 18 -8.84 -5.15 4.17
CA SER A 18 -9.75 -4.53 3.22
C SER A 18 -8.96 -3.75 2.17
N ILE A 19 -9.10 -4.16 0.91
CA ILE A 19 -8.61 -3.39 -0.22
C ILE A 19 -9.66 -2.34 -0.53
N LYS A 20 -9.57 -1.20 0.17
CA LYS A 20 -10.51 -0.08 0.02
C LYS A 20 -10.35 0.52 -1.37
N GLN A 21 -11.34 0.31 -2.23
CA GLN A 21 -11.40 0.93 -3.55
C GLN A 21 -12.22 2.21 -3.52
N MET A 22 -11.76 3.23 -4.24
CA MET A 22 -12.67 4.19 -4.87
C MET A 22 -13.37 3.46 -6.02
N TYR A 23 -14.57 2.91 -5.77
CA TYR A 23 -15.40 2.22 -6.77
C TYR A 23 -16.03 3.20 -7.79
N THR A 24 -15.25 4.11 -8.37
CA THR A 24 -15.78 5.20 -9.20
C THR A 24 -15.54 5.03 -10.70
N GLY A 25 -14.86 3.96 -11.14
CA GLY A 25 -14.50 3.74 -12.54
C GLY A 25 -15.35 2.70 -13.29
N ARG A 26 -15.58 2.95 -14.58
CA ARG A 26 -16.20 2.00 -15.55
C ARG A 26 -15.42 0.66 -15.67
N ASN A 27 -14.18 0.64 -15.18
CA ASN A 27 -13.24 -0.48 -15.31
C ASN A 27 -12.85 -1.04 -13.93
N ARG A 28 -13.77 -1.81 -13.34
CA ARG A 28 -13.69 -2.30 -11.95
C ARG A 28 -12.49 -3.20 -11.68
N ALA A 29 -12.03 -3.97 -12.67
CA ALA A 29 -10.87 -4.84 -12.50
C ALA A 29 -9.58 -4.03 -12.30
N ASN A 30 -9.42 -2.94 -13.05
CA ASN A 30 -8.24 -2.07 -12.94
C ASN A 30 -8.22 -1.34 -11.59
N SER A 31 -9.37 -0.84 -11.12
CA SER A 31 -9.43 -0.17 -9.81
C SER A 31 -9.11 -1.11 -8.64
N VAL A 32 -9.43 -2.41 -8.75
CA VAL A 32 -9.01 -3.43 -7.78
C VAL A 32 -7.49 -3.61 -7.83
N GLY A 33 -6.93 -3.71 -9.04
CA GLY A 33 -5.49 -3.88 -9.26
C GLY A 33 -4.68 -2.74 -8.68
N ASP A 34 -5.07 -1.50 -8.96
CA ASP A 34 -4.40 -0.29 -8.46
C ASP A 34 -4.44 -0.24 -6.92
N ALA A 35 -5.59 -0.57 -6.33
CA ALA A 35 -5.74 -0.60 -4.88
C ALA A 35 -4.92 -1.71 -4.21
N LEU A 36 -4.83 -2.88 -4.85
CA LEU A 36 -3.98 -3.98 -4.39
C LEU A 36 -2.49 -3.59 -4.46
N GLU A 37 -2.05 -3.02 -5.58
CA GLU A 37 -0.67 -2.58 -5.75
C GLU A 37 -0.29 -1.56 -4.67
N LYS A 38 -1.17 -0.58 -4.42
CA LYS A 38 -0.96 0.43 -3.38
C LYS A 38 -0.90 -0.19 -1.98
N TYR A 39 -1.81 -1.11 -1.65
CA TYR A 39 -1.78 -1.82 -0.37
C TYR A 39 -0.45 -2.56 -0.16
N ILE A 40 0.05 -3.24 -1.20
CA ILE A 40 1.34 -3.94 -1.13
C ILE A 40 2.50 -2.94 -0.97
N LYS A 41 2.51 -1.84 -1.72
CA LYS A 41 3.53 -0.78 -1.55
C LYS A 41 3.52 -0.21 -0.13
N ASP A 42 2.35 0.07 0.42
CA ASP A 42 2.19 0.54 1.80
C ASP A 42 2.70 -0.51 2.82
N ALA A 43 2.50 -1.80 2.56
CA ALA A 43 3.01 -2.88 3.41
C ALA A 43 4.55 -2.91 3.42
N PHE A 44 5.17 -2.82 2.25
CA PHE A 44 6.64 -2.77 2.11
C PHE A 44 7.24 -1.48 2.68
N ALA A 45 6.51 -0.36 2.61
CA ALA A 45 6.95 0.92 3.14
C ALA A 45 6.65 1.11 4.63
N GLY A 46 5.81 0.27 5.24
CA GLY A 46 5.36 0.43 6.62
C GLY A 46 4.35 1.56 6.82
N THR A 47 3.64 1.94 5.76
CA THR A 47 2.68 3.06 5.72
C THR A 47 1.22 2.60 5.68
N LEU A 48 0.96 1.32 5.98
CA LEU A 48 -0.41 0.81 6.11
C LEU A 48 -1.17 1.57 7.21
N GLY A 49 -2.31 2.15 6.84
CA GLY A 49 -3.14 2.93 7.75
C GLY A 49 -2.52 4.23 8.26
N SER A 50 -1.40 4.68 7.67
CA SER A 50 -0.82 5.97 8.03
C SER A 50 -1.66 7.13 7.46
N GLU A 51 -1.67 8.25 8.17
CA GLU A 51 -2.29 9.51 7.73
C GLU A 51 -1.37 10.31 6.80
N HIS A 52 -0.31 9.69 6.26
CA HIS A 52 0.59 10.32 5.31
C HIS A 52 -0.16 10.72 4.04
N SER A 53 0.17 11.89 3.51
CA SER A 53 -0.33 12.31 2.19
C SER A 53 0.22 11.38 1.10
N GLU A 54 -0.41 11.42 -0.08
CA GLU A 54 0.07 10.64 -1.23
C GLU A 54 1.51 11.04 -1.63
N GLU A 55 1.86 12.32 -1.48
CA GLU A 55 3.18 12.85 -1.77
C GLU A 55 4.24 12.33 -0.78
N ASP A 56 3.90 12.28 0.51
CA ASP A 56 4.77 11.69 1.53
C ASP A 56 5.03 10.20 1.25
N LYS A 57 3.98 9.46 0.87
CA LYS A 57 4.09 8.04 0.53
C LYS A 57 5.00 7.82 -0.68
N LEU A 58 4.91 8.68 -1.70
CA LEU A 58 5.80 8.64 -2.88
C LEU A 58 7.28 8.80 -2.49
N ASN A 59 7.58 9.73 -1.59
CA ASN A 59 8.95 9.93 -1.08
C ASN A 59 9.45 8.69 -0.31
N ILE A 60 8.61 8.14 0.57
CA ILE A 60 8.95 6.93 1.34
C ILE A 60 9.17 5.74 0.41
N TYR A 61 8.34 5.59 -0.63
CA TYR A 61 8.53 4.54 -1.64
C TYR A 61 9.87 4.69 -2.34
N SER A 62 10.23 5.90 -2.76
CA SER A 62 11.53 6.15 -3.39
C SER A 62 12.69 5.71 -2.49
N GLU A 63 12.63 5.98 -1.19
CA GLU A 63 13.67 5.58 -0.24
C GLU A 63 13.69 4.06 0.05
N LYS A 64 12.51 3.45 0.15
CA LYS A 64 12.39 2.03 0.53
C LYS A 64 12.70 1.08 -0.61
N PHE A 65 12.34 1.44 -1.85
CA PHE A 65 12.56 0.63 -3.06
C PHE A 65 13.85 0.97 -3.83
N SER A 66 14.62 1.96 -3.37
CA SER A 66 16.04 2.12 -3.74
C SER A 66 16.94 1.22 -2.89
#